data_AF-A0A7X9ZZA8-F1
#
_entry.id   AF-A0A7X9ZZA8-F1
#
_cell.length_a   1.000
_cell.length_b   1.000
_cell.length_c   1.000
_cell.angle_alpha   90.00
_cell.angle_beta   90.00
_cell.angle_gamma   90.00
#
_symmetry.space_group_name_H-M   'P 1'
#
loop_
_entity.id
_entity.type
_entity.pdbx_description
1 polymer ?
#
loop_
_entity_poly.entity_id
_entity_poly.type
_entity_poly.pdbx_seq_one_letter_code
_entity_poly.pdbx_strand_id
1 'polypeptide(L)'
;MLKNLDPLLNADILYALRSMGHGDELVICDANFPAGSIARDTVLGKPLRLDGVSSPRAIRAVLSVLPLDTFIDHPASRMEVVGEPHTIPAVQREAQAEVDAAEGRKVPFVSIERFAFYERARRAYCVIATGEERGYGCFVFTKGVLLAPDAPRA
;
A
#
# COMPACT_ATOMS: atom_id res chain seq x y z
N MET A 1 17.37 -11.79 6.91
CA MET A 1 17.40 -10.41 7.44
C MET A 1 18.59 -9.67 6.87
N LEU A 2 18.47 -8.37 6.66
CA LEU A 2 19.51 -7.48 6.14
C LEU A 2 19.69 -6.28 7.07
N LYS A 3 20.86 -5.62 7.04
CA LYS A 3 21.12 -4.42 7.85
C LYS A 3 20.21 -3.28 7.39
N ASN A 4 19.58 -2.58 8.33
CA ASN A 4 18.75 -1.39 8.11
C ASN A 4 17.51 -1.60 7.22
N LEU A 5 17.06 -2.85 7.05
CA LEU A 5 15.80 -3.17 6.39
C LEU A 5 14.86 -3.85 7.38
N ASP A 6 13.58 -3.50 7.30
CA ASP A 6 12.56 -4.14 8.11
C ASP A 6 12.54 -5.66 7.81
N PRO A 7 12.68 -6.53 8.83
CA PRO A 7 12.77 -7.97 8.62
C PRO A 7 11.50 -8.60 8.04
N LEU A 8 10.35 -7.92 8.05
CA LEU A 8 9.15 -8.39 7.36
C LEU A 8 9.28 -8.32 5.84
N LEU A 9 10.16 -7.48 5.30
CA LEU A 9 10.39 -7.38 3.86
C LEU A 9 11.16 -8.61 3.38
N ASN A 10 10.42 -9.65 3.01
CA ASN A 10 10.98 -10.84 2.38
C ASN A 10 11.52 -10.53 0.97
N ALA A 11 12.22 -11.50 0.37
CA ALA A 11 12.88 -11.33 -0.91
C ALA A 11 11.93 -10.91 -2.05
N ASP A 12 10.75 -11.53 -2.14
CA ASP A 12 9.76 -11.24 -3.19
C ASP A 12 9.19 -9.83 -3.04
N ILE A 13 8.95 -9.36 -1.81
CA ILE A 13 8.47 -8.00 -1.55
C ILE A 13 9.57 -6.98 -1.87
N LEU A 14 10.81 -7.20 -1.42
CA LEU A 14 11.92 -6.31 -1.77
C LEU A 14 12.12 -6.23 -3.29
N TYR A 15 12.01 -7.37 -3.99
CA TYR A 15 12.05 -7.42 -5.45
C TYR A 15 10.96 -6.56 -6.07
N ALA A 16 9.70 -6.72 -5.63
CA ALA A 16 8.57 -5.95 -6.14
C ALA A 16 8.76 -4.44 -5.93
N LEU A 17 9.00 -4.02 -4.68
CA LEU A 17 9.16 -2.60 -4.31
C LEU A 17 10.31 -1.95 -5.10
N ARG A 18 11.41 -2.69 -5.33
CA ARG A 18 12.57 -2.18 -6.06
C ARG A 18 12.36 -2.12 -7.57
N SER A 19 11.52 -3.00 -8.11
CA SER A 19 11.24 -3.12 -9.55
C SER A 19 10.13 -2.19 -10.03
N MET A 20 9.24 -1.75 -9.14
CA MET A 20 8.23 -0.72 -9.43
C MET A 20 8.90 0.58 -9.94
N GLY A 21 8.30 1.20 -10.95
CA GLY A 21 8.59 2.56 -11.41
C GLY A 21 7.82 3.63 -10.63
N HIS A 22 8.08 4.90 -10.93
CA HIS A 22 7.26 6.00 -10.42
C HIS A 22 5.85 5.92 -11.03
N GLY A 23 4.83 6.05 -10.18
CA GLY A 23 3.42 5.93 -10.56
C GLY A 23 2.87 4.51 -10.48
N ASP A 24 3.73 3.49 -10.33
CA ASP A 24 3.26 2.14 -10.07
C ASP A 24 2.56 2.06 -8.71
N GLU A 25 1.48 1.30 -8.66
CA GLU A 25 0.69 1.11 -7.45
C GLU A 25 0.95 -0.27 -6.85
N LEU A 26 0.88 -0.37 -5.52
CA LEU A 26 0.77 -1.65 -4.83
C LEU A 26 -0.44 -1.65 -3.91
N VAL A 27 -0.96 -2.85 -3.65
CA VAL A 27 -2.04 -3.06 -2.70
C VAL A 27 -1.50 -3.81 -1.48
N ILE A 28 -1.83 -3.34 -0.29
CA ILE A 28 -1.75 -4.13 0.95
C ILE A 28 -3.17 -4.49 1.32
N CYS A 29 -3.47 -5.79 1.42
CA CYS A 29 -4.84 -6.23 1.66
C CYS A 29 -5.00 -7.09 2.92
N ASP A 30 -6.20 -7.03 3.47
CA ASP A 30 -6.63 -7.87 4.58
C ASP A 30 -6.87 -9.32 4.15
N ALA A 31 -7.12 -10.20 5.12
CA ALA A 31 -7.31 -11.63 4.91
C ALA A 31 -8.61 -11.97 4.16
N ASN A 32 -9.56 -11.04 4.10
CA ASN A 32 -10.86 -11.23 3.43
C ASN A 32 -10.82 -10.78 1.96
N PHE A 33 -9.81 -10.00 1.56
CA PHE A 33 -9.65 -9.56 0.19
C PHE A 33 -9.37 -10.74 -0.76
N PRO A 34 -9.95 -10.77 -1.97
CA PRO A 34 -9.74 -11.85 -2.92
C PRO A 34 -8.37 -11.76 -3.62
N ALA A 35 -7.28 -11.72 -2.85
CA ALA A 35 -5.91 -11.49 -3.34
C ALA A 35 -5.49 -12.51 -4.40
N GLY A 36 -5.87 -13.79 -4.24
CA GLY A 36 -5.52 -14.84 -5.19
C GLY A 36 -6.13 -14.65 -6.57
N SER A 37 -7.32 -14.06 -6.70
CA SER A 37 -7.93 -13.79 -8.00
C SER A 37 -7.53 -12.44 -8.58
N ILE A 38 -7.44 -11.41 -7.75
CA ILE A 38 -7.03 -10.06 -8.18
C ILE A 38 -5.57 -10.05 -8.63
N ALA A 39 -4.68 -10.70 -7.89
CA ALA A 39 -3.25 -10.69 -8.21
C ALA A 39 -2.88 -11.41 -9.52
N ARG A 40 -3.80 -12.18 -10.13
CA ARG A 40 -3.56 -12.76 -11.46
C ARG A 40 -3.56 -11.71 -12.57
N ASP A 41 -4.23 -10.58 -12.34
CA ASP A 41 -4.32 -9.48 -13.30
C ASP A 41 -3.21 -8.43 -13.09
N THR A 42 -2.49 -8.49 -11.96
CA THR A 42 -1.40 -7.55 -11.66
C THR A 42 -0.14 -7.90 -12.44
N VAL A 43 0.83 -6.98 -12.48
CA VAL A 43 2.11 -7.17 -13.18
C VAL A 43 2.86 -8.43 -12.70
N LEU A 44 2.83 -8.73 -11.40
CA LEU A 44 3.49 -9.93 -10.86
C LEU A 44 2.68 -11.23 -11.03
N GLY A 45 1.40 -11.17 -11.37
CA GLY A 45 0.55 -12.34 -11.64
C GLY A 45 0.29 -13.28 -10.46
N LYS A 46 0.80 -12.96 -9.25
CA LYS A 46 0.63 -13.74 -8.03
C LYS A 46 0.61 -12.83 -6.78
N PRO A 47 -0.11 -13.21 -5.72
CA PRO A 47 -0.06 -12.45 -4.47
C PRO A 47 1.28 -12.66 -3.76
N LEU A 48 1.81 -11.59 -3.19
CA LEU A 48 2.88 -11.65 -2.21
C LEU A 48 2.27 -11.85 -0.81
N ARG A 49 3.03 -12.41 0.14
CA ARG A 49 2.48 -12.79 1.45
C ARG A 49 3.26 -12.23 2.62
N LEU A 50 2.51 -11.73 3.61
CA LEU A 50 2.92 -11.37 4.96
C LEU A 50 1.92 -11.98 5.95
N ASP A 51 1.90 -13.31 5.99
CA ASP A 51 0.94 -14.07 6.80
C ASP A 51 1.08 -13.74 8.30
N GLY A 52 -0.05 -13.56 8.99
CA GLY A 52 -0.10 -13.24 10.42
C GLY A 52 0.31 -11.81 10.80
N VAL A 53 0.61 -10.95 9.82
CA VAL A 53 0.95 -9.54 10.03
C VAL A 53 -0.31 -8.67 9.89
N SER A 54 -0.48 -7.65 10.73
CA SER A 54 -1.56 -6.65 10.57
C SER A 54 -1.27 -5.68 9.42
N SER A 55 -2.32 -5.11 8.81
CA SER A 55 -2.15 -4.15 7.70
C SER A 55 -1.30 -2.93 8.10
N PRO A 56 -1.52 -2.28 9.27
CA PRO A 56 -0.65 -1.19 9.72
C PRO A 56 0.82 -1.60 9.85
N ARG A 57 1.12 -2.80 10.37
CA ARG A 57 2.50 -3.28 10.50
C ARG A 57 3.15 -3.54 9.14
N ALA A 58 2.39 -4.05 8.18
CA ALA A 58 2.83 -4.23 6.80
C ALA A 58 3.09 -2.87 6.11
N ILE A 59 2.20 -1.89 6.31
CA ILE A 59 2.36 -0.52 5.81
C ILE A 59 3.65 0.10 6.34
N ARG A 60 3.91 0.00 7.66
CA ARG A 60 5.16 0.47 8.26
C ARG A 60 6.40 -0.11 7.58
N ALA A 61 6.41 -1.43 7.34
CA ALA A 61 7.54 -2.10 6.70
C ALA A 61 7.72 -1.62 5.25
N VAL A 62 6.63 -1.54 4.48
CA VAL A 62 6.68 -1.14 3.07
C VAL A 62 7.13 0.32 2.93
N LEU A 63 6.56 1.22 3.72
CA LEU A 63 6.87 2.66 3.66
C LEU A 63 8.23 3.02 4.30
N SER A 64 8.90 2.09 4.99
CA SER A 64 10.28 2.30 5.42
C SER A 64 11.27 2.35 4.24
N VAL A 65 10.86 1.91 3.04
CA VAL A 65 11.70 1.88 1.83
C VAL A 65 11.01 2.41 0.57
N LEU A 66 9.68 2.44 0.53
CA LEU A 66 8.90 2.90 -0.61
C LEU A 66 8.56 4.40 -0.44
N PRO A 67 9.09 5.30 -1.29
CA PRO A 67 8.64 6.69 -1.29
C PRO A 67 7.22 6.78 -1.84
N LEU A 68 6.35 7.58 -1.24
CA LEU A 68 5.05 7.90 -1.82
C LEU A 68 5.16 9.03 -2.84
N ASP A 69 4.23 9.03 -3.78
CA ASP A 69 4.19 9.99 -4.87
C ASP A 69 3.80 11.39 -4.40
N THR A 70 4.70 12.36 -4.61
CA THR A 70 4.49 13.77 -4.27
C THR A 70 3.97 14.61 -5.45
N PHE A 71 3.84 14.03 -6.64
CA PHE A 71 3.32 14.71 -7.85
C PHE A 71 1.79 14.59 -7.96
N ILE A 72 1.15 13.84 -7.05
CA ILE A 72 -0.29 13.69 -6.96
C ILE A 72 -0.79 14.05 -5.57
N ASP A 73 -2.03 14.51 -5.48
CA ASP A 73 -2.63 14.92 -4.20
C ASP A 73 -2.86 13.74 -3.24
N HIS A 74 -3.10 12.55 -3.80
CA HIS A 74 -3.59 11.39 -3.05
C HIS A 74 -2.80 10.11 -3.38
N PRO A 75 -1.55 9.96 -2.88
CA PRO A 75 -0.72 8.79 -3.15
C PRO A 75 -1.10 7.57 -2.31
N ALA A 76 -1.95 7.75 -1.29
CA ALA A 76 -2.42 6.69 -0.41
C ALA A 76 -3.95 6.65 -0.44
N SER A 77 -4.52 5.47 -0.67
CA SER A 77 -5.98 5.26 -0.71
C SER A 77 -6.43 4.13 0.20
N ARG A 78 -7.67 4.20 0.69
CA ARG A 78 -8.33 3.16 1.50
C ARG A 78 -9.66 2.77 0.87
N MET A 79 -10.10 1.53 1.11
CA MET A 79 -11.46 1.12 0.77
C MET A 79 -12.46 1.79 1.72
N GLU A 80 -13.55 2.33 1.19
CA GLU A 80 -14.59 2.94 2.02
C GLU A 80 -15.49 1.90 2.70
N VAL A 81 -16.09 2.27 3.82
CA VAL A 81 -17.13 1.45 4.45
C VAL A 81 -18.38 1.54 3.60
N VAL A 82 -18.96 0.38 3.22
CA VAL A 82 -20.11 0.31 2.32
C VAL A 82 -21.28 1.11 2.90
N GLY A 83 -21.72 2.14 2.18
CA GLY A 83 -22.80 3.04 2.61
C GLY A 83 -22.40 4.09 3.65
N GLU A 84 -21.16 4.10 4.12
CA GLU A 84 -20.65 5.01 5.15
C GLU A 84 -19.26 5.57 4.81
N PRO A 85 -19.11 6.38 3.74
CA PRO A 85 -17.81 6.81 3.21
C PRO A 85 -16.94 7.60 4.21
N HIS A 86 -17.59 8.26 5.18
CA HIS A 86 -16.95 9.05 6.24
C HIS A 86 -16.57 8.24 7.48
N THR A 87 -17.04 7.00 7.60
CA THR A 87 -16.68 6.12 8.72
C THR A 87 -15.26 5.62 8.51
N ILE A 88 -14.39 5.85 9.50
CA ILE A 88 -13.00 5.41 9.50
C ILE A 88 -12.81 4.35 10.59
N PRO A 89 -12.81 3.05 10.27
CA PRO A 89 -12.56 1.98 11.23
C PRO A 89 -11.18 2.06 11.88
N ALA A 90 -10.98 1.35 13.00
CA ALA A 90 -9.72 1.36 13.75
C ALA A 90 -8.50 1.01 12.89
N VAL A 91 -8.60 -0.03 12.06
CA VAL A 91 -7.52 -0.45 11.15
C VAL A 91 -7.08 0.67 10.20
N GLN A 92 -8.01 1.49 9.73
CA GLN A 92 -7.71 2.61 8.83
C GLN A 92 -7.08 3.80 9.57
N ARG A 93 -7.48 4.04 10.82
CA ARG A 93 -6.84 5.06 11.68
C ARG A 93 -5.41 4.67 12.05
N GLU A 94 -5.18 3.40 12.38
CA GLU A 94 -3.85 2.85 12.65
C GLU A 94 -2.97 2.94 11.40
N ALA A 95 -3.49 2.52 10.23
CA ALA A 95 -2.80 2.67 8.97
C ALA A 95 -2.45 4.13 8.66
N GLN A 96 -3.36 5.07 8.94
CA GLN A 96 -3.11 6.51 8.70
C GLN A 96 -1.93 7.02 9.54
N ALA A 97 -1.81 6.55 10.78
CA ALA A 97 -0.69 6.91 11.65
C ALA A 97 0.65 6.42 11.08
N GLU A 98 0.69 5.24 10.49
CA GLU A 98 1.90 4.69 9.87
C GLU A 98 2.31 5.45 8.60
N VAL A 99 1.34 5.85 7.78
CA VAL A 99 1.57 6.70 6.60
C VAL A 99 2.11 8.06 7.02
N ASP A 100 1.45 8.73 7.97
CA ASP A 100 1.87 10.04 8.44
C ASP A 100 3.29 10.00 9.06
N ALA A 101 3.60 8.93 9.79
CA ALA A 101 4.91 8.74 10.40
C ALA A 101 6.01 8.51 9.34
N ALA A 102 5.74 7.72 8.31
CA ALA A 102 6.71 7.46 7.23
C ALA A 102 7.01 8.72 6.40
N GLU A 103 5.98 9.54 6.15
CA GLU A 103 6.09 10.75 5.34
C GLU A 103 6.55 11.98 6.14
N GLY A 104 6.53 11.92 7.48
CA GLY A 104 6.84 13.06 8.35
C GLY A 104 5.87 14.23 8.22
N ARG A 105 4.70 14.02 7.59
CA ARG A 105 3.65 14.99 7.32
C ARG A 105 2.29 14.29 7.25
N LYS A 106 1.21 15.07 7.23
CA LYS A 106 -0.13 14.53 6.98
C LYS A 106 -0.30 14.12 5.52
N VAL A 107 -0.66 12.86 5.28
CA VAL A 107 -1.01 12.33 3.96
C VAL A 107 -2.34 11.58 4.09
N PRO A 108 -3.48 12.29 4.10
CA PRO A 108 -4.77 11.68 4.36
C PRO A 108 -5.13 10.66 3.28
N PHE A 109 -5.60 9.49 3.69
CA PHE A 109 -6.15 8.51 2.76
C PHE A 109 -7.34 9.06 1.99
N VAL A 110 -7.32 8.92 0.67
CA VAL A 110 -8.52 9.09 -0.15
C VAL A 110 -9.41 7.85 -0.08
N SER A 111 -10.72 8.07 -0.02
CA SER A 111 -11.74 7.01 0.02
C SER A 111 -11.99 6.47 -1.38
N ILE A 112 -12.08 5.14 -1.53
CA ILE A 112 -12.46 4.49 -2.78
C ILE A 112 -13.61 3.52 -2.52
N GLU A 113 -14.67 3.63 -3.32
CA GLU A 113 -15.78 2.66 -3.35
C GLU A 113 -15.26 1.24 -3.60
N ARG A 114 -15.88 0.24 -2.97
CA ARG A 114 -15.42 -1.16 -2.98
C ARG A 114 -15.12 -1.72 -4.37
N PHE A 115 -16.02 -1.56 -5.34
CA PHE A 115 -15.80 -2.09 -6.70
C PHE A 115 -14.76 -1.28 -7.45
N ALA A 116 -14.75 0.04 -7.30
CA ALA A 116 -13.67 0.88 -7.84
C ALA A 116 -12.29 0.48 -7.27
N PHE A 117 -12.23 0.09 -5.99
CA PHE A 117 -11.02 -0.43 -5.37
C PHE A 117 -10.57 -1.74 -6.03
N TYR A 118 -11.48 -2.68 -6.30
CA TYR A 118 -11.12 -3.91 -7.01
C TYR A 118 -10.58 -3.65 -8.41
N GLU A 119 -11.21 -2.74 -9.16
CA GLU A 119 -10.73 -2.37 -10.50
C GLU A 119 -9.34 -1.72 -10.46
N ARG A 120 -9.08 -0.85 -9.48
CA ARG A 120 -7.75 -0.26 -9.26
C ARG A 120 -6.73 -1.33 -8.86
N ALA A 121 -7.10 -2.23 -7.95
CA ALA A 121 -6.24 -3.30 -7.45
C ALA A 121 -5.80 -4.28 -8.56
N ARG A 122 -6.65 -4.56 -9.55
CA ARG A 122 -6.27 -5.38 -10.72
C ARG A 122 -5.17 -4.74 -11.56
N ARG A 123 -5.08 -3.41 -11.59
CA ARG A 123 -4.09 -2.65 -12.37
C ARG A 123 -2.80 -2.38 -11.61
N ALA A 124 -2.75 -2.74 -10.32
CA ALA A 124 -1.57 -2.55 -9.50
C ALA A 124 -0.40 -3.42 -9.99
N TYR A 125 0.81 -3.02 -9.62
CA TYR A 125 2.02 -3.80 -9.86
C TYR A 125 1.99 -5.13 -9.07
N CYS A 126 1.58 -5.06 -7.80
CA CYS A 126 1.45 -6.24 -6.95
C CYS A 126 0.37 -6.07 -5.86
N VAL A 127 -0.04 -7.21 -5.30
CA VAL A 127 -0.90 -7.29 -4.12
C VAL A 127 -0.13 -8.05 -3.04
N ILE A 128 -0.04 -7.47 -1.85
CA ILE A 128 0.56 -8.06 -0.65
C ILE A 128 -0.58 -8.44 0.29
N ALA A 129 -0.82 -9.74 0.42
CA ALA A 129 -1.80 -10.29 1.35
C ALA A 129 -1.21 -10.38 2.76
N THR A 130 -1.93 -9.81 3.73
CA THR A 130 -1.56 -9.83 5.14
C THR A 130 -2.44 -10.82 5.93
N GLY A 131 -2.18 -10.94 7.23
CA GLY A 131 -3.05 -11.65 8.17
C GLY A 131 -4.07 -10.75 8.88
N GLU A 132 -4.32 -9.53 8.38
CA GLU A 132 -5.30 -8.63 8.98
C GLU A 132 -6.71 -9.21 8.90
N GLU A 133 -7.31 -9.51 10.05
CA GLU A 133 -8.65 -10.10 10.12
C GLU A 133 -9.76 -9.03 10.07
N ARG A 134 -9.43 -7.78 10.44
CA ARG A 134 -10.39 -6.68 10.48
C ARG A 134 -10.78 -6.25 9.07
N GLY A 135 -12.07 -6.08 8.83
CA GLY A 135 -12.59 -5.62 7.54
C GLY A 135 -12.14 -4.19 7.19
N TYR A 136 -12.15 -3.89 5.89
CA TYR A 136 -11.67 -2.61 5.32
C TYR A 136 -10.20 -2.32 5.61
N GLY A 137 -9.39 -3.37 5.83
CA GLY A 137 -7.95 -3.31 6.05
C GLY A 137 -7.15 -3.34 4.74
N CYS A 138 -7.74 -2.87 3.64
CA CYS A 138 -7.14 -2.83 2.31
C CYS A 138 -6.78 -1.40 1.90
N PHE A 139 -5.57 -1.24 1.37
CA PHE A 139 -4.95 0.04 1.06
C PHE A 139 -4.20 -0.01 -0.28
N VAL A 140 -4.18 1.12 -0.99
CA VAL A 140 -3.39 1.31 -2.23
C VAL A 140 -2.35 2.39 -2.00
N PHE A 141 -1.13 2.15 -2.47
CA PHE A 141 -0.02 3.12 -2.41
C PHE A 141 0.58 3.32 -3.79
N THR A 142 0.76 4.58 -4.18
CA THR A 142 1.41 4.98 -5.43
C THR A 142 2.86 5.33 -5.17
N LYS A 143 3.78 4.68 -5.88
CA LYS A 143 5.22 4.90 -5.72
C LYS A 143 5.64 6.25 -6.29
N GLY A 144 6.35 7.02 -5.47
CA GLY A 144 6.97 8.27 -5.86
C GLY A 144 8.38 8.09 -6.45
N VAL A 145 9.12 9.19 -6.45
CA VAL A 145 10.50 9.24 -6.94
C VAL A 145 11.39 9.96 -5.93
N LEU A 146 12.61 9.45 -5.74
CA LEU A 146 13.66 10.18 -5.04
C LEU A 146 14.44 10.97 -6.08
N LEU A 147 14.26 12.29 -6.08
CA LEU A 147 14.92 13.17 -7.04
C LEU A 147 16.40 13.36 -6.69
N ALA A 148 17.24 13.39 -7.72
CA ALA A 148 18.65 13.69 -7.58
C ALA A 148 18.85 15.18 -7.21
N PRO A 149 19.99 15.56 -6.61
CA PRO A 149 20.24 16.94 -6.17
C PRO A 149 20.21 17.99 -7.29
N ASP A 150 20.41 17.58 -8.54
CA ASP A 150 20.40 18.40 -9.74
C ASP A 150 19.01 18.51 -10.40
N ALA A 151 17.98 17.92 -9.79
CA ALA A 151 16.61 18.08 -10.27
C ALA A 151 16.22 19.56 -10.32
N PRO A 152 15.54 20.02 -11.39
CA PRO A 152 15.08 21.39 -11.50
C PRO A 152 14.22 21.76 -10.29
N ARG A 153 14.56 22.87 -9.63
CA ARG A 153 13.71 23.42 -8.57
C ARG A 153 12.55 24.14 -9.24
N ALA A 154 11.33 23.77 -8.86
CA ALA A 154 10.12 24.48 -9.24
C ALA A 154 10.08 25.88 -8.63
#